data_AF-A0A2G9XLG8-F1
#
_entry.id   AF-A0A2G9XLG8-F1
#
_cell.length_a   1.000
_cell.length_b   1.000
_cell.length_c   1.000
_cell.angle_alpha   90.00
_cell.angle_beta   90.00
_cell.angle_gamma   90.00
#
_symmetry.space_group_name_H-M   'P 1'
#
loop_
_entity.id
_entity.type
_entity.pdbx_description
1 polymer ?
#
loop_
_entity_poly.entity_id
_entity_poly.type
_entity_poly.pdbx_seq_one_letter_code
_entity_poly.pdbx_strand_id
1 'polypeptide(L)'
;MYLRRSIVRFFHVARQDRLVQAIWDTGATNTVISRNLVGQLGLIPTGVITAQDANNSYQTSTYLVDIGLPNGILIPDVRVTEAANLGNYDLLIGMDIITLGDFTITNGLGNTWFSFRIPPDSIQIDYVAKAEAIQKKQVRRQQHKIKKKKR
;
A
#
# COMPACT_ATOMS: atom_id res chain seq x y z
N MET A 1 -7.92 0.17 -15.87
CA MET A 1 -7.56 1.22 -14.88
C MET A 1 -6.15 1.73 -15.14
N TYR A 2 -6.05 2.72 -16.03
CA TYR A 2 -4.80 3.42 -16.36
C TYR A 2 -4.26 4.17 -15.12
N LEU A 3 -2.93 4.33 -15.03
CA LEU A 3 -2.27 5.30 -14.14
C LEU A 3 -2.76 6.73 -14.50
N ARG A 4 -3.92 7.10 -13.99
CA ARG A 4 -4.25 8.50 -13.71
C ARG A 4 -4.23 8.60 -12.20
N ARG A 5 -3.24 9.35 -11.69
CA ARG A 5 -3.17 9.94 -10.35
C ARG A 5 -4.14 9.27 -9.38
N SER A 6 -3.65 8.36 -8.55
CA SER A 6 -4.43 7.71 -7.50
C SER A 6 -4.98 8.78 -6.54
N ILE A 7 -6.12 9.37 -6.91
CA ILE A 7 -6.93 10.20 -6.03
C ILE A 7 -7.52 9.22 -5.04
N VAL A 8 -7.00 9.23 -3.81
CA VAL A 8 -7.58 8.51 -2.68
C VAL A 8 -8.79 9.32 -2.20
N ARG A 9 -9.96 8.67 -2.04
CA ARG A 9 -11.20 9.27 -1.50
C ARG A 9 -11.51 8.57 -0.17
N PHE A 10 -12.02 9.32 0.81
CA PHE A 10 -11.89 9.21 2.29
C PHE A 10 -12.97 8.40 2.98
N PHE A 11 -12.90 8.27 4.33
CA PHE A 11 -13.89 8.70 5.33
C PHE A 11 -13.44 8.48 6.80
N HIS A 12 -13.88 9.43 7.67
CA HIS A 12 -14.42 9.45 9.07
C HIS A 12 -13.55 9.73 10.35
N VAL A 13 -14.23 10.13 11.44
CA VAL A 13 -13.85 10.86 12.69
C VAL A 13 -13.93 12.41 12.62
N ALA A 14 -14.98 12.93 13.28
CA ALA A 14 -15.33 14.32 13.57
C ALA A 14 -15.75 15.25 12.39
N ARG A 15 -16.93 14.99 11.79
CA ARG A 15 -17.83 15.95 11.11
C ARG A 15 -17.32 16.78 9.91
N GLN A 16 -16.13 16.54 9.36
CA GLN A 16 -15.72 17.15 8.08
C GLN A 16 -15.02 16.13 7.17
N ASP A 17 -15.70 15.75 6.09
CA ASP A 17 -15.10 14.96 5.02
C ASP A 17 -14.19 15.85 4.17
N ARG A 18 -12.91 15.49 4.05
CA ARG A 18 -11.91 16.23 3.28
C ARG A 18 -11.37 15.35 2.17
N LEU A 19 -11.14 15.88 0.97
CA LEU A 19 -10.34 15.19 -0.06
C LEU A 19 -8.86 15.61 0.05
N VAL A 20 -7.91 14.68 -0.11
CA VAL A 20 -6.46 14.83 0.03
C VAL A 20 -5.74 14.00 -0.99
N GLN A 21 -4.47 14.30 -1.17
CA GLN A 21 -3.56 13.49 -1.93
C GLN A 21 -2.81 12.53 -1.00
N ALA A 22 -2.87 11.24 -1.33
CA ALA A 22 -2.16 10.21 -0.59
C ALA A 22 -1.22 9.43 -1.49
N ILE A 23 -0.13 8.93 -0.91
CA ILE A 23 0.79 7.97 -1.54
C ILE A 23 0.75 6.63 -0.83
N TRP A 24 1.02 5.57 -1.58
CA TRP A 24 1.25 4.24 -1.02
C TRP A 24 2.74 4.05 -0.82
N ASP A 25 3.17 3.68 0.39
CA ASP A 25 4.57 3.47 0.73
C ASP A 25 4.77 2.15 1.48
N THR A 26 5.29 1.15 0.76
CA THR A 26 5.61 -0.16 1.32
C THR A 26 6.81 -0.14 2.26
N GLY A 27 7.58 0.95 2.27
CA GLY A 27 8.72 1.15 3.18
C GLY A 27 8.31 1.70 4.55
N ALA A 28 7.06 2.13 4.73
CA ALA A 28 6.57 2.68 5.98
C ALA A 28 5.77 1.65 6.77
N THR A 29 6.13 1.43 8.03
CA THR A 29 5.38 0.54 8.94
C THR A 29 3.99 1.08 9.25
N ASN A 30 3.88 2.38 9.49
CA ASN A 30 2.64 3.06 9.86
C ASN A 30 2.23 4.08 8.81
N THR A 31 0.92 4.35 8.75
CA THR A 31 0.36 5.44 7.98
C THR A 31 0.71 6.77 8.64
N VAL A 32 1.07 7.75 7.81
CA VAL A 32 1.58 9.06 8.25
C VAL A 32 0.68 10.17 7.73
N ILE A 33 0.38 11.15 8.59
CA ILE A 33 -0.43 12.32 8.28
C ILE A 33 0.43 13.59 8.29
N SER A 34 0.17 14.52 7.36
CA SER A 34 0.89 15.79 7.33
C SER A 34 0.41 16.73 8.45
N ARG A 35 1.33 17.49 9.04
CA ARG A 35 0.98 18.56 9.99
C ARG A 35 -0.04 19.56 9.44
N ASN A 36 0.02 19.84 8.14
CA ASN A 36 -0.94 20.74 7.49
C ASN A 36 -2.36 20.15 7.55
N LEU A 37 -2.52 18.87 7.21
CA LEU A 37 -3.82 18.22 7.28
C LEU A 37 -4.33 18.11 8.71
N VAL A 38 -3.46 17.79 9.68
CA VAL A 38 -3.78 17.82 11.12
C VAL A 38 -4.37 19.17 11.51
N GLY A 39 -3.72 20.28 11.13
CA GLY A 39 -4.18 21.64 11.43
C GLY A 39 -5.49 21.99 10.72
N GLN A 40 -5.66 21.59 9.46
CA GLN A 40 -6.90 21.82 8.70
C GLN A 40 -8.10 21.08 9.30
N LEU A 41 -7.88 19.86 9.80
CA LEU A 41 -8.91 19.03 10.42
C LEU A 41 -9.12 19.34 11.91
N GLY A 42 -8.23 20.14 12.52
CA GLY A 42 -8.28 20.45 13.95
C GLY A 42 -8.11 19.20 14.83
N LEU A 43 -7.30 18.23 14.40
CA LEU A 43 -7.14 16.98 15.14
C LEU A 43 -6.43 17.21 16.47
N ILE A 44 -6.87 16.48 17.49
CA ILE A 44 -6.27 16.48 18.82
C ILE A 44 -5.33 15.27 18.92
N PRO A 45 -4.06 15.47 19.33
CA PRO A 45 -3.13 14.36 19.52
C PRO A 45 -3.67 13.32 20.51
N THR A 46 -3.56 12.04 20.15
CA THR A 46 -3.94 10.90 21.01
C THR A 46 -2.74 10.32 21.77
N GLY A 47 -1.53 10.73 21.43
CA GLY A 47 -0.29 10.27 22.07
C GLY A 47 0.95 10.76 21.33
N VAL A 48 2.12 10.34 21.80
CA VAL A 48 3.43 10.64 21.19
C VAL A 48 4.19 9.33 21.02
N ILE A 49 4.87 9.16 19.89
CA ILE A 49 5.74 8.02 19.63
C ILE A 49 7.13 8.49 19.18
N THR A 50 8.11 7.62 19.37
CA THR A 50 9.40 7.72 18.68
C THR A 50 9.25 7.17 17.27
N ALA A 51 9.24 8.05 16.26
CA ALA A 51 9.31 7.67 14.86
C ALA A 51 10.77 7.52 14.42
N GLN A 52 11.02 6.58 13.51
CA GLN A 52 12.32 6.33 12.93
C GLN A 52 12.23 6.40 11.42
N ASP A 53 13.03 7.26 10.81
CA ASP A 53 13.26 7.26 9.37
C ASP A 53 14.62 6.58 9.07
N ALA A 54 15.02 6.54 7.80
CA ALA A 54 16.22 5.83 7.35
C ALA A 54 17.50 6.24 8.11
N ASN A 55 17.58 7.46 8.64
CA ASN A 55 18.80 7.99 9.25
C ASN A 55 18.60 8.62 10.63
N ASN A 56 17.36 8.90 11.06
CA ASN A 56 17.06 9.65 12.27
C ASN A 56 15.94 9.03 13.09
N SER A 57 15.93 9.36 14.38
CA SER A 57 14.87 9.05 15.32
C SER A 57 14.36 10.36 15.94
N TYR A 58 13.05 10.56 15.99
CA TYR A 58 12.44 11.77 16.51
C TYR A 58 11.10 11.48 17.19
N GLN A 59 10.71 12.33 18.15
CA GLN A 59 9.39 12.25 18.78
C GLN A 59 8.35 12.94 17.89
N THR A 60 7.19 12.33 17.72
CA THR A 60 6.08 12.93 16.98
C THR A 60 4.73 12.50 17.52
N SER A 61 3.72 13.35 17.31
CA SER A 61 2.35 13.11 17.74
C SER A 61 1.69 11.99 16.92
N THR A 62 0.76 11.30 17.55
CA THR A 62 -0.15 10.36 16.91
C THR A 62 -1.58 10.85 17.02
N TYR A 63 -2.42 10.42 16.08
CA TYR A 63 -3.83 10.79 15.99
C TYR A 63 -4.64 9.56 15.59
N LEU A 64 -5.94 9.54 15.94
CA LEU A 64 -6.89 8.56 15.42
C LEU A 64 -7.73 9.23 14.34
N VAL A 65 -7.77 8.59 13.17
CA VAL A 65 -8.58 9.02 12.03
C VAL A 65 -9.18 7.78 11.38
N ASP A 66 -10.36 7.90 10.82
CA ASP A 66 -10.84 6.90 9.88
C ASP A 66 -10.32 7.27 8.49
N ILE A 67 -9.92 6.25 7.74
CA ILE A 67 -9.44 6.38 6.37
C ILE A 67 -10.36 5.59 5.48
N GLY A 68 -10.90 6.27 4.49
CA GLY A 68 -11.60 5.59 3.41
C GLY A 68 -10.79 5.62 2.15
N LEU A 69 -11.12 4.68 1.28
CA LEU A 69 -10.45 4.43 0.02
C LEU A 69 -11.40 4.65 -1.15
N PRO A 70 -10.89 4.94 -2.37
CA PRO A 70 -11.72 5.22 -3.56
C PRO A 70 -12.74 4.17 -3.93
N ASN A 71 -12.54 2.93 -3.50
CA ASN A 71 -13.44 1.82 -3.70
C ASN A 71 -14.59 1.76 -2.67
N GLY A 72 -14.75 2.78 -1.82
CA GLY A 72 -15.83 2.89 -0.84
C GLY A 72 -15.57 2.13 0.47
N ILE A 73 -14.37 1.60 0.65
CA ILE A 73 -13.97 0.92 1.89
C ILE A 73 -13.61 1.97 2.92
N LEU A 74 -14.13 1.79 4.14
CA LEU A 74 -13.84 2.60 5.32
C LEU A 74 -13.02 1.76 6.32
N ILE A 75 -11.89 2.29 6.76
CA ILE A 75 -11.00 1.71 7.76
C ILE A 75 -11.05 2.64 8.98
N PRO A 76 -11.77 2.28 10.04
CA PRO A 76 -11.92 3.12 11.21
C PRO A 76 -10.71 3.05 12.15
N ASP A 77 -10.58 4.07 12.99
CA ASP A 77 -9.66 4.15 14.13
C ASP A 77 -8.18 3.88 13.77
N VAL A 78 -7.75 4.34 12.60
CA VAL A 78 -6.35 4.23 12.18
C VAL A 78 -5.51 5.19 13.01
N ARG A 79 -4.54 4.63 13.75
CA ARG A 79 -3.51 5.41 14.41
C ARG A 79 -2.50 5.90 13.39
N VAL A 80 -2.56 7.18 13.07
CA VAL A 80 -1.62 7.84 12.16
C VAL A 80 -0.55 8.61 12.92
N THR A 81 0.65 8.64 12.37
CA THR A 81 1.81 9.37 12.91
C THR A 81 1.96 10.69 12.17
N GLU A 82 2.17 11.81 12.86
CA GLU A 82 2.41 13.08 12.17
C GLU A 82 3.83 13.14 11.59
N ALA A 83 3.94 13.66 10.36
CA ALA A 83 5.19 14.14 9.81
C ALA A 83 5.13 15.65 9.58
N ALA A 84 6.26 16.32 9.87
CA ALA A 84 6.42 17.74 9.62
C ALA A 84 6.32 18.09 8.13
N ASN A 85 6.75 17.17 7.26
CA ASN A 85 6.74 17.37 5.81
C ASN A 85 6.51 16.04 5.08
N LEU A 86 5.49 15.99 4.21
CA LEU A 86 5.20 14.89 3.27
C LEU A 86 5.26 15.38 1.80
N GLY A 87 5.92 16.52 1.56
CA GLY A 87 5.93 17.19 0.27
C GLY A 87 4.54 17.70 -0.11
N ASN A 88 4.06 17.28 -1.28
CA ASN A 88 2.75 17.66 -1.82
C ASN A 88 1.61 16.72 -1.41
N TYR A 89 1.89 15.76 -0.53
CA TYR A 89 0.93 14.77 -0.07
C TYR A 89 0.50 15.10 1.35
N ASP A 90 -0.75 14.79 1.65
CA ASP A 90 -1.31 14.99 2.98
C ASP A 90 -1.27 13.72 3.82
N LEU A 91 -1.21 12.56 3.15
CA LEU A 91 -1.21 11.24 3.78
C LEU A 91 -0.24 10.30 3.06
N LEU A 92 0.42 9.44 3.82
CA LEU A 92 1.23 8.34 3.32
C LEU A 92 0.66 7.06 3.92
N ILE A 93 0.12 6.19 3.08
CA ILE A 93 -0.49 4.92 3.45
C ILE A 93 0.61 3.87 3.60
N GLY A 94 0.81 3.41 4.82
CA GLY A 94 1.85 2.45 5.19
C GLY A 94 1.36 1.00 5.23
N MET A 95 2.22 0.14 5.74
CA MET A 95 2.00 -1.30 5.83
C MET A 95 0.85 -1.68 6.76
N ASP A 96 0.54 -0.87 7.76
CA ASP A 96 -0.62 -1.03 8.65
C ASP A 96 -1.97 -1.07 7.90
N ILE A 97 -2.10 -0.35 6.78
CA ILE A 97 -3.27 -0.43 5.89
C ILE A 97 -3.03 -1.38 4.72
N ILE A 98 -1.85 -1.33 4.10
CA ILE A 98 -1.52 -2.16 2.92
C ILE A 98 -1.73 -3.66 3.23
N THR A 99 -1.38 -4.10 4.43
CA THR A 99 -1.48 -5.52 4.82
C THR A 99 -2.88 -5.97 5.22
N LEU A 100 -3.86 -5.07 5.27
CA LEU A 100 -5.28 -5.44 5.45
C LEU A 100 -5.86 -6.13 4.20
N GLY A 101 -5.14 -6.11 3.08
CA GLY A 101 -5.63 -6.59 1.80
C GLY A 101 -4.55 -7.04 0.83
N ASP A 102 -4.93 -7.18 -0.43
CA ASP A 102 -3.98 -7.52 -1.50
C ASP A 102 -3.48 -6.25 -2.18
N PHE A 103 -2.21 -5.96 -1.99
CA PHE A 103 -1.49 -4.92 -2.72
C PHE A 103 -0.69 -5.56 -3.86
N THR A 104 -1.06 -5.27 -5.09
CA THR A 104 -0.44 -5.91 -6.26
C THR A 104 0.10 -4.87 -7.25
N ILE A 105 1.36 -5.07 -7.63
CA ILE A 105 1.95 -4.45 -8.81
C ILE A 105 2.21 -5.57 -9.82
N THR A 106 1.65 -5.43 -11.02
CA THR A 106 1.95 -6.35 -12.15
C THR A 106 2.43 -5.57 -13.36
N ASN A 107 3.31 -6.18 -14.14
CA ASN A 107 3.84 -5.59 -15.36
C ASN A 107 3.38 -6.44 -16.55
N GLY A 108 2.34 -5.97 -17.24
CA GLY A 108 1.68 -6.68 -18.32
C GLY A 108 1.61 -5.81 -19.57
N LEU A 109 1.96 -6.39 -20.72
CA LEU A 109 1.94 -5.70 -22.02
C LEU A 109 2.77 -4.39 -22.03
N GLY A 110 3.91 -4.39 -21.33
CA GLY A 110 4.79 -3.22 -21.22
C GLY A 110 4.30 -2.11 -20.29
N ASN A 111 3.19 -2.31 -19.58
CA ASN A 111 2.61 -1.33 -18.66
C ASN A 111 2.70 -1.83 -17.21
N THR A 112 2.95 -0.90 -16.29
CA THR A 112 2.83 -1.15 -14.85
C THR A 112 1.40 -0.90 -14.40
N TRP A 113 0.83 -1.89 -13.73
CA TRP A 113 -0.50 -1.88 -13.16
C TRP A 113 -0.41 -1.97 -11.65
N PHE A 114 -1.12 -1.08 -10.98
CA PHE A 114 -1.33 -1.13 -9.53
C PHE A 114 -2.78 -1.49 -9.25
N SER A 115 -3.00 -2.37 -8.28
CA SER A 115 -4.32 -2.72 -7.77
C SER A 115 -4.26 -2.98 -6.28
N PHE A 116 -5.32 -2.58 -5.57
CA PHE A 116 -5.51 -2.83 -4.16
C PHE A 116 -6.95 -3.27 -3.90
N ARG A 117 -7.14 -4.24 -3.00
CA ARG A 117 -8.46 -4.63 -2.51
C ARG A 117 -8.42 -5.04 -1.05
N ILE A 118 -9.56 -4.89 -0.39
CA ILE A 118 -9.88 -5.48 0.92
C ILE A 118 -11.31 -6.04 0.78
N PRO A 119 -11.63 -7.24 1.29
CA PRO A 119 -10.71 -8.19 1.90
C PRO A 119 -9.70 -8.78 0.89
N PRO A 120 -8.60 -9.42 1.36
CA PRO A 120 -7.69 -10.14 0.48
C PRO A 120 -8.38 -11.34 -0.19
N ASP A 121 -7.76 -11.90 -1.23
CA ASP A 121 -8.23 -13.15 -1.81
C ASP A 121 -8.18 -14.30 -0.81
N SER A 122 -8.98 -15.31 -1.08
CA SER A 122 -8.84 -16.65 -0.52
C SER A 122 -7.58 -17.40 -1.02
N ILE A 123 -7.01 -16.99 -2.17
CA ILE A 123 -5.88 -17.66 -2.82
C ILE A 123 -4.63 -16.77 -2.80
N GLN A 124 -3.55 -17.29 -2.22
CA GLN A 124 -2.23 -16.66 -2.27
C GLN A 124 -1.64 -16.67 -3.68
N ILE A 125 -1.03 -15.55 -4.08
CA ILE A 125 -0.22 -15.47 -5.30
C ILE A 125 1.25 -15.65 -4.92
N ASP A 126 1.80 -16.83 -5.22
CA ASP A 126 3.24 -17.10 -5.16
C ASP A 126 3.83 -17.16 -6.57
N TYR A 127 4.59 -16.13 -6.94
CA TYR A 127 5.27 -16.07 -8.23
C TYR A 127 6.49 -17.00 -8.33
N VAL A 128 7.12 -17.35 -7.21
CA VAL A 128 8.27 -18.27 -7.18
C VAL A 128 7.79 -19.66 -7.58
N ALA A 129 6.75 -20.17 -6.91
CA ALA A 129 6.16 -21.46 -7.25
C ALA A 129 5.70 -21.53 -8.72
N LYS A 130 5.09 -20.45 -9.23
CA LYS A 130 4.69 -20.35 -10.64
C LYS A 130 5.88 -20.40 -11.59
N ALA A 131 6.94 -19.64 -11.31
CA ALA A 131 8.15 -19.61 -12.13
C ALA A 131 8.85 -20.97 -12.17
N GLU A 132 9.00 -21.63 -11.02
CA GLU A 132 9.58 -22.97 -10.94
C GLU A 132 8.78 -24.01 -11.74
N ALA A 133 7.45 -23.97 -11.68
CA ALA A 133 6.60 -24.87 -12.44
C ALA A 133 6.77 -24.70 -13.96
N ILE A 134 6.95 -23.46 -14.44
CA ILE A 134 7.24 -23.16 -15.84
C ILE A 134 8.61 -23.73 -16.24
N GLN A 135 9.64 -23.50 -15.43
CA GLN A 135 10.99 -24.00 -15.69
C GLN A 135 11.02 -25.54 -15.74
N LYS A 136 10.39 -26.21 -14.78
CA LYS A 136 10.27 -27.69 -14.74
C LYS A 136 9.60 -28.22 -16.02
N LYS A 137 8.54 -27.56 -16.51
CA LYS A 137 7.87 -27.94 -17.78
C LYS A 137 8.77 -27.75 -18.99
N GLN A 138 9.56 -26.67 -19.05
CA GLN A 138 10.50 -26.41 -20.14
C GLN A 138 11.62 -27.45 -20.20
N VAL A 139 12.22 -27.79 -19.05
CA VAL A 139 13.27 -28.82 -18.95
C VAL A 139 12.75 -30.18 -19.41
N ARG A 140 11.56 -30.60 -18.94
CA ARG A 140 10.92 -31.86 -19.38
C ARG A 140 10.70 -31.90 -20.91
N ARG A 141 10.24 -30.80 -21.51
CA ARG A 141 10.04 -30.68 -22.97
C ARG A 141 11.37 -30.81 -23.73
N GLN A 142 12.45 -30.21 -23.25
CA GLN A 142 13.78 -30.30 -23.88
C GLN A 142 14.34 -31.72 -23.81
N GLN A 143 14.28 -32.37 -22.65
CA GLN A 143 14.74 -33.76 -22.48
C GLN A 143 13.99 -34.73 -23.41
N HIS A 144 12.68 -34.53 -23.59
CA HIS A 144 11.88 -35.37 -24.49
C HIS A 144 12.25 -35.17 -25.97
N LYS A 145 12.57 -33.94 -26.39
CA LYS A 145 13.07 -33.64 -27.75
C LYS A 145 14.44 -34.27 -28.02
N ILE A 146 15.35 -34.23 -27.05
CA ILE A 146 16.70 -34.84 -27.17
C ILE A 146 16.58 -36.36 -27.32
N LYS A 147 15.74 -37.02 -26.50
CA LYS A 147 15.53 -38.47 -26.60
C LYS A 147 14.94 -38.92 -27.93
N LYS A 148 14.04 -38.12 -28.54
CA LYS A 148 13.49 -38.39 -29.88
C LYS A 148 14.51 -38.22 -31.02
N LYS A 149 15.49 -37.32 -30.89
CA LYS A 149 16.55 -37.12 -31.90
C LYS A 149 17.63 -38.22 -31.88
N LYS A 150 17.73 -39.01 -30.80
CA LYS A 150 18.70 -40.11 -30.64
C LYS A 150 18.14 -41.48 -31.06
N ARG A 151 16.90 -41.52 -31.55
CA ARG A 151 16.26 -42.69 -32.17
C ARG A 151 16.14 -42.43 -33.66
#